data_AF-A0A373CDP2-F1
#
_entry.id   AF-A0A373CDP2-F1
#
_cell.length_a   1.000
_cell.length_b   1.000
_cell.length_c   1.000
_cell.angle_alpha   90.00
_cell.angle_beta   90.00
_cell.angle_gamma   90.00
#
_symmetry.space_group_name_H-M   'P 1'
#
loop_
_entity.id
_entity.type
_entity.pdbx_description
1 polymer ?
#
loop_
_entity_poly.entity_id
_entity_poly.type
_entity_poly.pdbx_seq_one_letter_code
_entity_poly.pdbx_strand_id
1 'polypeptide(L)'
;MAKAGMTISDAAHEWVREMNAYPQEMIETLMQAKPDDWHEVTMPRVCDRVYVYNLPDGCEDYDPNGEIENIVGDVYLINLEDGNTIELGADDFEVERDSILPMWGWMWSFSDSADDYFMDELDGIKKMSECGFRIYEHDEWGYFFGIDGCGYSFYDEHWIPLYKKRGLQWHDPKAEQEYRMRMNGCEKKKLGTKECWFKGDEFVEEVL
;
A
#
# COMPACT_ATOMS: atom_id res chain seq x y z
N MET A 1 18.05 -3.43 -11.54
CA MET A 1 18.89 -2.54 -12.39
C MET A 1 17.99 -1.74 -13.30
N ALA A 2 18.25 -0.44 -13.48
CA ALA A 2 17.48 0.37 -14.43
C ALA A 2 17.66 -0.13 -15.87
N LYS A 3 16.57 -0.47 -16.56
CA LYS A 3 16.60 -0.87 -17.97
C LYS A 3 16.27 0.33 -18.84
N ALA A 4 17.11 0.62 -19.85
CA ALA A 4 16.87 1.74 -20.77
C ALA A 4 15.50 1.63 -21.44
N GLY A 5 14.78 2.75 -21.51
CA GLY A 5 13.44 2.80 -22.11
C GLY A 5 12.27 2.40 -21.21
N MET A 6 12.53 2.00 -19.95
CA MET A 6 11.49 1.51 -19.04
C MET A 6 10.78 2.66 -18.31
N THR A 7 9.45 2.73 -18.38
CA THR A 7 8.65 3.67 -17.56
C THR A 7 8.54 3.17 -16.11
N ILE A 8 8.01 3.99 -15.20
CA ILE A 8 7.67 3.54 -13.84
C ILE A 8 6.67 2.39 -13.87
N SER A 9 5.69 2.44 -14.77
CA SER A 9 4.69 1.36 -14.91
C SER A 9 5.36 0.05 -15.32
N ASP A 10 6.22 0.07 -16.33
CA ASP A 10 6.97 -1.12 -16.78
C ASP A 10 7.87 -1.67 -15.65
N ALA A 11 8.53 -0.77 -14.91
CA ALA A 11 9.40 -1.15 -13.81
C ALA A 11 8.62 -1.77 -12.64
N ALA A 12 7.42 -1.25 -12.33
CA ALA A 12 6.54 -1.83 -11.32
C ALA A 12 6.07 -3.23 -11.73
N HIS A 13 5.73 -3.45 -13.01
CA HIS A 13 5.37 -4.78 -13.51
C HIS A 13 6.52 -5.79 -13.40
N GLU A 14 7.73 -5.38 -13.77
CA GLU A 14 8.90 -6.26 -13.66
C GLU A 14 9.25 -6.56 -12.20
N TRP A 15 9.12 -5.56 -11.30
CA TRP A 15 9.31 -5.77 -9.87
C TRP A 15 8.31 -6.76 -9.27
N VAL A 16 7.02 -6.61 -9.56
CA VAL A 16 5.98 -7.56 -9.10
C VAL A 16 6.22 -8.95 -9.68
N ARG A 17 6.79 -9.07 -10.90
CA ARG A 17 7.11 -10.35 -11.52
C ARG A 17 8.23 -11.13 -10.81
N GLU A 18 9.08 -10.45 -10.03
CA GLU A 18 10.16 -11.08 -9.26
C GLU A 18 9.67 -11.59 -7.88
N MET A 19 8.45 -11.21 -7.46
CA MET A 19 7.85 -11.67 -6.22
C MET A 19 7.36 -13.12 -6.32
N ASN A 20 7.27 -13.78 -5.17
CA ASN A 20 6.55 -15.04 -5.08
C ASN A 20 5.05 -14.76 -5.10
N ALA A 21 4.29 -15.56 -5.85
CA ALA A 21 2.84 -15.43 -5.96
C ALA A 21 2.17 -16.74 -5.54
N TYR A 22 1.19 -16.62 -4.64
CA TYR A 22 0.48 -17.74 -4.03
C TYR A 22 -1.02 -17.62 -4.29
N PRO A 23 -1.70 -18.68 -4.72
CA PRO A 23 -3.16 -18.72 -4.70
C PRO A 23 -3.65 -18.51 -3.28
N GLN A 24 -4.68 -17.68 -3.10
CA GLN A 24 -5.24 -17.40 -1.78
C GLN A 24 -5.64 -18.67 -1.01
N GLU A 25 -6.27 -19.63 -1.69
CA GLU A 25 -6.70 -20.91 -1.09
C GLU A 25 -5.54 -21.70 -0.46
N MET A 26 -4.32 -21.55 -1.00
CA MET A 26 -3.12 -22.15 -0.42
C MET A 26 -2.78 -21.49 0.92
N ILE A 27 -2.78 -20.16 0.98
CA ILE A 27 -2.51 -19.41 2.21
C ILE A 27 -3.61 -19.69 3.24
N GLU A 28 -4.87 -19.73 2.82
CA GLU A 28 -6.00 -20.10 3.69
C GLU A 28 -5.81 -21.48 4.32
N THR A 29 -5.39 -22.46 3.54
CA THR A 29 -5.10 -23.81 4.04
C THR A 29 -3.97 -23.79 5.08
N LEU A 30 -2.92 -22.97 4.87
CA LEU A 30 -1.80 -22.83 5.80
C LEU A 30 -2.21 -22.11 7.09
N MET A 31 -3.00 -21.04 6.99
CA MET A 31 -3.55 -20.33 8.14
C MET A 31 -4.44 -21.23 9.00
N GLN A 32 -5.30 -22.04 8.40
CA GLN A 32 -6.13 -22.99 9.13
C GLN A 32 -5.32 -24.08 9.84
N ALA A 33 -4.17 -24.47 9.28
CA ALA A 33 -3.30 -25.49 9.87
C ALA A 33 -2.56 -24.99 11.12
N LYS A 34 -2.25 -23.69 11.17
CA LYS A 34 -1.51 -23.06 12.27
C LYS A 34 -2.00 -21.63 12.53
N PRO A 35 -3.23 -21.42 13.02
CA PRO A 35 -3.83 -20.08 13.10
C PRO A 35 -3.05 -19.12 14.02
N ASP A 36 -2.42 -19.65 15.07
CA ASP A 36 -1.69 -18.85 16.06
C ASP A 36 -0.36 -18.29 15.51
N ASP A 37 0.18 -18.87 14.42
CA ASP A 37 1.45 -18.44 13.81
C ASP A 37 1.24 -17.29 12.80
N TRP A 38 0.00 -16.83 12.56
CA TRP A 38 -0.32 -15.80 11.57
C TRP A 38 -0.93 -14.54 12.20
N HIS A 39 -0.40 -13.38 11.83
CA HIS A 39 -0.83 -12.10 12.37
C HIS A 39 -1.11 -11.10 11.24
N GLU A 40 -2.31 -10.53 11.17
CA GLU A 40 -2.55 -9.38 10.29
C GLU A 40 -1.87 -8.16 10.92
N VAL A 41 -0.86 -7.62 10.24
CA VAL A 41 -0.08 -6.46 10.68
C VAL A 41 -0.43 -5.19 9.89
N THR A 42 -1.52 -5.23 9.11
CA THR A 42 -2.02 -4.07 8.36
C THR A 42 -2.36 -2.93 9.32
N MET A 43 -1.77 -1.74 9.13
CA MET A 43 -2.13 -0.58 9.93
C MET A 43 -3.58 -0.13 9.67
N PRO A 44 -4.38 0.17 10.71
CA PRO A 44 -5.71 0.74 10.54
C PRO A 44 -5.67 2.10 9.84
N ARG A 45 -6.73 2.43 9.09
CA ARG A 45 -6.88 3.72 8.39
C ARG A 45 -8.17 4.43 8.75
N VAL A 46 -8.23 5.73 8.46
CA VAL A 46 -9.48 6.49 8.51
C VAL A 46 -10.54 5.81 7.65
N CYS A 47 -11.78 5.81 8.13
CA CYS A 47 -12.94 5.09 7.59
C CYS A 47 -12.93 3.56 7.77
N ASP A 48 -11.94 2.96 8.44
CA ASP A 48 -12.05 1.55 8.80
C ASP A 48 -13.09 1.39 9.92
N ARG A 49 -13.92 0.36 9.77
CA ARG A 49 -14.85 -0.14 10.79
C ARG A 49 -14.08 -0.92 11.85
N VAL A 50 -14.43 -0.74 13.11
CA VAL A 50 -13.69 -1.32 14.24
C VAL A 50 -14.60 -1.85 15.32
N TYR A 51 -14.10 -2.85 16.04
CA TYR A 51 -14.65 -3.35 17.29
C TYR A 51 -13.66 -3.05 18.43
N VAL A 52 -14.11 -2.29 19.43
CA VAL A 52 -13.34 -1.88 20.61
C VAL A 52 -13.56 -2.89 21.73
N TYR A 53 -12.53 -3.66 22.07
CA TYR A 53 -12.61 -4.64 23.16
C TYR A 53 -12.13 -4.09 24.52
N ASN A 54 -11.37 -2.99 24.51
CA ASN A 54 -10.92 -2.29 25.72
C ASN A 54 -11.47 -0.85 25.76
N LEU A 55 -12.71 -0.69 26.22
CA LEU A 55 -13.30 0.63 26.42
C LEU A 55 -12.60 1.38 27.58
N PRO A 56 -12.43 2.72 27.49
CA PRO A 56 -11.88 3.51 28.58
C PRO A 56 -12.78 3.46 29.84
N ASP A 57 -12.18 3.64 31.02
CA ASP A 57 -12.90 3.70 32.30
C ASP A 57 -14.05 4.73 32.23
N GLY A 58 -15.25 4.33 32.66
CA GLY A 58 -16.45 5.16 32.61
C GLY A 58 -17.19 5.15 31.27
N CYS A 59 -16.73 4.38 30.29
CA CYS A 59 -17.39 4.16 29.00
C CYS A 59 -17.98 2.75 28.88
N GLU A 60 -18.18 2.03 29.99
CA GLU A 60 -18.55 0.60 29.97
C GLU A 60 -19.92 0.32 29.35
N ASP A 61 -20.79 1.33 29.30
CA ASP A 61 -22.14 1.26 28.73
C ASP A 61 -22.20 1.68 27.24
N TYR A 62 -21.06 2.04 26.63
CA TYR A 62 -21.01 2.49 25.23
C TYR A 62 -21.10 1.32 24.25
N ASP A 63 -21.55 1.60 23.02
CA ASP A 63 -21.46 0.63 21.93
C ASP A 63 -19.99 0.42 21.54
N PRO A 64 -19.44 -0.82 21.56
CA PRO A 64 -18.05 -1.06 21.22
C PRO A 64 -17.76 -0.97 19.71
N ASN A 65 -18.78 -0.92 18.85
CA ASN A 65 -18.59 -0.84 17.41
C ASN A 65 -18.47 0.62 16.98
N GLY A 66 -17.63 0.88 15.97
CA GLY A 66 -17.44 2.23 15.47
C GLY A 66 -16.67 2.32 14.15
N GLU A 67 -16.25 3.53 13.82
CA GLU A 67 -15.42 3.84 12.66
C GLU A 67 -14.29 4.79 13.06
N ILE A 68 -13.09 4.59 12.51
CA ILE A 68 -11.95 5.48 12.70
C ILE A 68 -12.21 6.80 11.97
N GLU A 69 -12.42 7.88 12.74
CA GLU A 69 -12.67 9.22 12.20
C GLU A 69 -11.36 9.96 11.89
N ASN A 70 -10.33 9.79 12.72
CA ASN A 70 -9.05 10.46 12.55
C ASN A 70 -7.89 9.71 13.23
N ILE A 71 -6.65 9.98 12.79
CA ILE A 71 -5.42 9.39 13.35
C ILE A 71 -4.41 10.50 13.60
N VAL A 72 -3.92 10.62 14.85
CA VAL A 72 -2.93 11.62 15.25
C VAL A 72 -1.77 10.94 15.96
N GLY A 73 -0.67 10.68 15.23
CA GLY A 73 0.41 9.85 15.75
C GLY A 73 -0.08 8.42 15.93
N ASP A 74 0.04 7.90 17.14
CA ASP A 74 -0.40 6.54 17.51
C ASP A 74 -1.78 6.54 18.20
N VAL A 75 -2.49 7.68 18.19
CA VAL A 75 -3.82 7.84 18.77
C VAL A 75 -4.89 7.81 17.67
N TYR A 76 -5.87 6.94 17.86
CA TYR A 76 -7.01 6.74 16.98
C TYR A 76 -8.25 7.37 17.59
N LEU A 77 -8.87 8.30 16.86
CA LEU A 77 -10.15 8.88 17.21
C LEU A 77 -11.25 8.03 16.58
N ILE A 78 -12.06 7.37 17.40
CA ILE A 78 -13.10 6.44 16.97
C ILE A 78 -14.47 7.04 17.29
N ASN A 79 -15.32 7.09 16.27
CA ASN A 79 -16.73 7.46 16.39
C ASN A 79 -17.55 6.17 16.56
N LEU A 80 -18.12 5.98 17.74
CA LEU A 80 -18.90 4.79 18.11
C LEU A 80 -20.33 4.90 17.56
N GLU A 81 -21.01 3.76 17.39
CA GLU A 81 -22.36 3.72 16.81
C GLU A 81 -23.43 4.45 17.64
N ASP A 82 -23.21 4.60 18.94
CA ASP A 82 -24.07 5.36 19.83
C ASP A 82 -23.87 6.88 19.76
N GLY A 83 -22.91 7.34 18.93
CA GLY A 83 -22.56 8.74 18.70
C GLY A 83 -21.52 9.30 19.66
N ASN A 84 -20.97 8.50 20.57
CA ASN A 84 -19.84 8.88 21.40
C ASN A 84 -18.53 8.82 20.62
N THR A 85 -17.53 9.57 21.09
CA THR A 85 -16.18 9.57 20.50
C THR A 85 -15.16 9.25 21.57
N ILE A 86 -14.24 8.34 21.26
CA ILE A 86 -13.16 7.92 22.16
C ILE A 86 -11.80 8.00 21.46
N GLU A 87 -10.75 8.11 22.26
CA GLU A 87 -9.36 8.13 21.82
C GLU A 87 -8.65 6.88 22.36
N LEU A 88 -8.09 6.06 21.49
CA LEU A 88 -7.47 4.78 21.83
C LEU A 88 -6.11 4.57 21.14
N GLY A 89 -5.32 3.64 21.67
CA GLY A 89 -4.19 3.05 20.94
C GLY A 89 -4.66 1.92 20.02
N ALA A 90 -3.79 1.47 19.11
CA ALA A 90 -4.09 0.35 18.20
C ALA A 90 -4.33 -0.99 18.93
N ASP A 91 -3.85 -1.13 20.16
CA ASP A 91 -3.95 -2.36 20.97
C ASP A 91 -5.29 -2.49 21.72
N ASP A 92 -6.22 -1.57 21.53
CA ASP A 92 -7.51 -1.53 22.25
C ASP A 92 -8.72 -1.87 21.37
N PHE A 93 -8.49 -2.06 20.07
CA PHE A 93 -9.52 -2.40 19.10
C PHE A 93 -8.98 -3.33 18.01
N GLU A 94 -9.89 -3.90 17.23
CA GLU A 94 -9.57 -4.62 16.01
C GLU A 94 -10.35 -4.02 14.83
N VAL A 95 -9.75 -4.08 13.64
CA VAL A 95 -10.43 -3.65 12.42
C VAL A 95 -11.37 -4.75 11.95
N GLU A 96 -12.64 -4.41 11.76
CA GLU A 96 -13.62 -5.32 11.18
C GLU A 96 -13.32 -5.51 9.69
N ARG A 97 -13.04 -6.76 9.32
CA ARG A 97 -12.80 -7.16 7.92
C ARG A 97 -13.93 -8.07 7.46
N ASP A 98 -14.36 -7.91 6.21
CA ASP A 98 -15.37 -8.80 5.61
C ASP A 98 -14.89 -10.27 5.53
N SER A 99 -13.58 -10.47 5.44
CA SER A 99 -12.93 -11.79 5.42
C SER A 99 -11.52 -11.76 5.99
N ILE A 100 -11.06 -12.92 6.48
CA ILE A 100 -9.71 -13.11 7.02
C ILE A 100 -8.65 -12.77 5.96
N LEU A 101 -8.87 -13.18 4.71
CA LEU A 101 -7.96 -12.91 3.59
C LEU A 101 -8.53 -11.83 2.66
N PRO A 102 -7.68 -11.15 1.86
CA PRO A 102 -8.10 -10.04 0.99
C PRO A 102 -9.02 -10.53 -0.14
N MET A 103 -9.88 -9.70 -0.72
CA MET A 103 -10.77 -10.17 -1.81
C MET A 103 -10.06 -10.71 -3.06
N TRP A 104 -8.84 -10.25 -3.37
CA TRP A 104 -8.14 -10.74 -4.55
C TRP A 104 -7.57 -12.15 -4.34
N GLY A 105 -7.78 -13.04 -5.31
CA GLY A 105 -7.43 -14.47 -5.20
C GLY A 105 -5.94 -14.80 -5.27
N TRP A 106 -5.06 -13.80 -5.30
CA TRP A 106 -3.61 -13.98 -5.25
C TRP A 106 -3.01 -13.15 -4.12
N MET A 107 -2.07 -13.76 -3.43
CA MET A 107 -1.21 -13.10 -2.44
C MET A 107 0.25 -13.19 -2.89
N TRP A 108 1.08 -12.32 -2.35
CA TRP A 108 2.48 -12.23 -2.68
C TRP A 108 3.34 -12.30 -1.42
N SER A 109 4.56 -12.76 -1.59
CA SER A 109 5.64 -12.50 -0.65
C SER A 109 6.83 -11.96 -1.43
N PHE A 110 7.66 -11.23 -0.72
CA PHE A 110 8.95 -10.83 -1.24
C PHE A 110 9.90 -12.04 -1.37
N SER A 111 10.94 -11.89 -2.20
CA SER A 111 11.85 -12.98 -2.57
C SER A 111 13.32 -12.71 -2.22
N ASP A 112 13.65 -11.51 -1.74
CA ASP A 112 15.01 -11.11 -1.37
C ASP A 112 15.06 -10.57 0.07
N SER A 113 16.14 -10.88 0.79
CA SER A 113 16.46 -10.33 2.12
C SER A 113 16.43 -8.78 2.23
N ALA A 114 16.66 -8.06 1.13
CA ALA A 114 16.52 -6.61 1.09
C ALA A 114 15.06 -6.15 1.29
N ASP A 115 14.11 -7.03 1.06
CA ASP A 115 12.69 -6.79 1.30
C ASP A 115 12.33 -6.94 2.78
N ASP A 116 12.95 -7.88 3.51
CA ASP A 116 12.77 -8.01 4.97
C ASP A 116 13.21 -6.72 5.68
N TYR A 117 14.39 -6.20 5.32
CA TYR A 117 14.86 -4.89 5.80
C TYR A 117 13.91 -3.74 5.43
N PHE A 118 13.25 -3.81 4.26
CA PHE A 118 12.26 -2.81 3.89
C PHE A 118 11.03 -2.87 4.82
N MET A 119 10.55 -4.08 5.13
CA MET A 119 9.41 -4.29 6.02
C MET A 119 9.72 -3.82 7.44
N ASP A 120 10.85 -4.26 8.00
CA ASP A 120 11.19 -4.11 9.42
C ASP A 120 11.80 -2.73 9.73
N GLU A 121 12.68 -2.21 8.87
CA GLU A 121 13.56 -1.08 9.22
C GLU A 121 13.25 0.20 8.42
N LEU A 122 12.43 0.11 7.37
CA LEU A 122 12.12 1.24 6.47
C LEU A 122 10.62 1.55 6.39
N ASP A 123 9.88 1.34 7.47
CA ASP A 123 8.43 1.58 7.56
C ASP A 123 7.65 0.87 6.44
N GLY A 124 8.08 -0.34 6.04
CA GLY A 124 7.51 -1.05 4.89
C GLY A 124 6.03 -1.37 5.11
N ILE A 125 5.69 -1.85 6.31
CA ILE A 125 4.30 -2.11 6.72
C ILE A 125 3.44 -0.87 6.52
N LYS A 126 3.84 0.26 7.12
CA LYS A 126 3.13 1.54 6.99
C LYS A 126 2.94 1.97 5.55
N LYS A 127 4.02 1.96 4.75
CA LYS A 127 3.98 2.37 3.33
C LYS A 127 3.03 1.49 2.52
N MET A 128 3.02 0.19 2.80
CA MET A 128 2.14 -0.77 2.15
C MET A 128 0.68 -0.61 2.58
N SER A 129 0.40 -0.43 3.87
CA SER A 129 -0.96 -0.17 4.36
C SER A 129 -1.52 1.13 3.76
N GLU A 130 -0.73 2.20 3.70
CA GLU A 130 -1.13 3.46 3.03
C GLU A 130 -1.30 3.31 1.51
N CYS A 131 -0.75 2.26 0.91
CA CYS A 131 -0.96 1.89 -0.49
C CYS A 131 -2.10 0.88 -0.68
N GLY A 132 -2.85 0.54 0.37
CA GLY A 132 -4.04 -0.32 0.27
C GLY A 132 -3.76 -1.82 0.27
N PHE A 133 -2.56 -2.25 0.69
CA PHE A 133 -2.27 -3.67 0.88
C PHE A 133 -2.75 -4.14 2.25
N ARG A 134 -3.27 -5.37 2.29
CA ARG A 134 -3.44 -6.14 3.52
C ARG A 134 -2.22 -7.03 3.71
N ILE A 135 -1.64 -7.01 4.91
CA ILE A 135 -0.32 -7.52 5.21
C ILE A 135 -0.44 -8.48 6.39
N TYR A 136 0.19 -9.63 6.25
CA TYR A 136 0.22 -10.70 7.23
C TYR A 136 1.67 -11.08 7.49
N GLU A 137 2.00 -11.27 8.76
CA GLU A 137 3.27 -11.83 9.19
C GLU A 137 3.03 -13.27 9.64
N HIS A 138 3.96 -14.16 9.27
CA HIS A 138 4.04 -15.51 9.81
C HIS A 138 5.36 -15.68 10.55
N ASP A 139 5.30 -16.18 11.79
CA ASP A 139 6.45 -16.28 12.71
C ASP A 139 7.71 -16.91 12.10
N GLU A 140 7.55 -17.88 11.19
CA GLU A 140 8.67 -18.58 10.55
C GLU A 140 8.92 -18.18 9.08
N TRP A 141 7.92 -17.59 8.40
CA TRP A 141 7.94 -17.43 6.93
C TRP A 141 7.95 -15.97 6.49
N GLY A 142 7.87 -15.03 7.43
CA GLY A 142 7.90 -13.60 7.17
C GLY A 142 6.58 -13.11 6.58
N TYR A 143 6.65 -12.12 5.69
CA TYR A 143 5.49 -11.35 5.28
C TYR A 143 4.81 -11.88 4.01
N PHE A 144 3.48 -11.92 4.07
CA PHE A 144 2.57 -12.17 2.96
C PHE A 144 1.60 -11.01 2.82
N PHE A 145 1.21 -10.67 1.61
CA PHE A 145 0.30 -9.54 1.41
C PHE A 145 -0.58 -9.71 0.17
N GLY A 146 -1.73 -9.06 0.20
CA GLY A 146 -2.69 -9.07 -0.90
C GLY A 146 -3.45 -7.75 -1.00
N ILE A 147 -4.38 -7.71 -1.94
CA ILE A 147 -5.17 -6.50 -2.23
C ILE A 147 -6.64 -6.82 -1.97
N ASP A 148 -7.28 -5.97 -1.19
CA ASP A 148 -8.70 -6.10 -0.85
C ASP A 148 -9.55 -5.23 -1.79
N GLY A 149 -9.79 -5.74 -3.00
CA GLY A 149 -10.56 -5.00 -4.00
C GLY A 149 -10.78 -5.75 -5.31
N CYS A 150 -11.67 -5.21 -6.15
CA CYS A 150 -11.96 -5.72 -7.48
C CYS A 150 -12.43 -4.61 -8.44
N GLY A 151 -12.25 -4.81 -9.75
CA GLY A 151 -12.85 -3.94 -10.78
C GLY A 151 -12.09 -2.66 -11.11
N TYR A 152 -10.82 -2.52 -10.70
CA TYR A 152 -9.95 -1.39 -11.05
C TYR A 152 -8.50 -1.84 -11.30
N SER A 153 -7.63 -0.91 -11.71
CA SER A 153 -6.22 -1.18 -11.98
C SER A 153 -5.42 -1.23 -10.68
N PHE A 154 -5.08 -2.43 -10.21
CA PHE A 154 -4.22 -2.60 -9.04
C PHE A 154 -2.81 -2.02 -9.23
N TYR A 155 -2.35 -1.94 -10.48
CA TYR A 155 -1.07 -1.29 -10.76
C TYR A 155 -1.13 0.20 -10.49
N ASP A 156 -2.16 0.88 -10.97
CA ASP A 156 -2.28 2.33 -10.80
C ASP A 156 -2.57 2.71 -9.34
N GLU A 157 -3.41 1.93 -8.66
CA GLU A 157 -3.88 2.25 -7.31
C GLU A 157 -2.97 1.71 -6.17
N HIS A 158 -2.18 0.65 -6.41
CA HIS A 158 -1.39 0.01 -5.35
C HIS A 158 0.09 -0.14 -5.71
N TRP A 159 0.41 -0.87 -6.79
CA TRP A 159 1.80 -1.25 -7.08
C TRP A 159 2.68 -0.07 -7.49
N ILE A 160 2.20 0.83 -8.36
CA ILE A 160 2.94 2.03 -8.76
C ILE A 160 3.11 3.00 -7.58
N PRO A 161 2.07 3.29 -6.77
CA PRO A 161 2.23 4.04 -5.53
C PRO A 161 3.28 3.44 -4.59
N LEU A 162 3.24 2.12 -4.36
CA LEU A 162 4.20 1.44 -3.50
C LEU A 162 5.62 1.49 -4.07
N TYR A 163 5.79 1.26 -5.37
CA TYR A 163 7.07 1.39 -6.07
C TYR A 163 7.72 2.77 -5.82
N LYS A 164 6.91 3.83 -5.92
CA LYS A 164 7.34 5.21 -5.66
C LYS A 164 7.66 5.45 -4.18
N LYS A 165 6.80 5.02 -3.25
CA LYS A 165 7.01 5.17 -1.80
C LYS A 165 8.22 4.41 -1.28
N ARG A 166 8.50 3.25 -1.87
CA ARG A 166 9.69 2.45 -1.60
C ARG A 166 10.96 3.11 -2.16
N GLY A 167 10.83 4.04 -3.11
CA GLY A 167 11.97 4.76 -3.69
C GLY A 167 12.74 3.96 -4.72
N LEU A 168 12.09 2.99 -5.38
CA LEU A 168 12.74 2.18 -6.41
C LEU A 168 13.07 3.00 -7.66
N GLN A 169 14.24 2.72 -8.26
CA GLN A 169 14.77 3.43 -9.43
C GLN A 169 15.12 2.46 -10.57
N TRP A 170 14.26 1.49 -10.81
CA TRP A 170 14.42 0.51 -11.90
C TRP A 170 13.94 1.04 -13.26
N HIS A 171 13.26 2.19 -13.28
CA HIS A 171 12.84 2.87 -14.49
C HIS A 171 13.97 3.73 -15.08
N ASP A 172 13.86 4.06 -16.36
CA ASP A 172 14.69 5.05 -17.04
C ASP A 172 14.05 6.44 -16.90
N PRO A 173 14.69 7.40 -16.21
CA PRO A 173 14.14 8.74 -16.04
C PRO A 173 13.81 9.45 -17.36
N LYS A 174 14.58 9.20 -18.44
CA LYS A 174 14.31 9.80 -19.75
C LYS A 174 13.04 9.25 -20.36
N ALA A 175 12.85 7.93 -20.28
CA ALA A 175 11.67 7.25 -20.80
C ALA A 175 10.41 7.67 -20.04
N GLU A 176 10.50 7.74 -18.71
CA GLU A 176 9.40 8.22 -17.86
C GLU A 176 9.05 9.68 -18.15
N GLN A 177 10.06 10.55 -18.30
CA GLN A 177 9.82 11.96 -18.67
C GLN A 177 9.12 12.05 -20.03
N GLU A 178 9.60 11.31 -21.02
CA GLU A 178 9.02 11.30 -22.36
C GLU A 178 7.58 10.77 -22.37
N TYR A 179 7.30 9.69 -21.64
CA TYR A 179 5.94 9.17 -21.46
C TYR A 179 5.02 10.22 -20.83
N ARG A 180 5.40 10.75 -19.66
CA ARG A 180 4.63 11.76 -18.92
C ARG A 180 4.34 12.99 -19.78
N MET A 181 5.32 13.48 -20.53
CA MET A 181 5.16 14.68 -21.34
C MET A 181 4.22 14.48 -22.52
N ARG A 182 4.35 13.34 -23.22
CA ARG A 182 3.44 13.02 -24.32
C ARG A 182 2.00 12.82 -23.82
N MET A 183 1.80 12.15 -22.69
CA MET A 183 0.46 11.97 -22.10
C MET A 183 -0.20 13.29 -21.70
N ASN A 184 0.61 14.30 -21.34
CA ASN A 184 0.13 15.65 -21.03
C ASN A 184 -0.03 16.56 -22.26
N GLY A 185 0.14 16.02 -23.48
CA GLY A 185 0.04 16.77 -24.73
C GLY A 185 1.19 17.76 -24.96
N CYS A 186 2.35 17.51 -24.36
CA CYS A 186 3.53 18.36 -24.53
C CYS A 186 4.34 17.94 -25.76
N GLU A 187 5.02 18.91 -26.37
CA GLU A 187 5.84 18.74 -27.57
C GLU A 187 7.28 19.21 -27.32
N LYS A 188 8.24 18.57 -27.99
CA LYS A 188 9.66 18.96 -27.94
C LYS A 188 9.90 20.14 -28.88
N LYS A 189 10.50 21.21 -28.37
CA LYS A 189 10.97 22.37 -29.17
C LYS A 189 12.42 22.67 -28.80
N LYS A 190 13.19 23.17 -29.78
CA LYS A 190 14.55 23.65 -29.52
C LYS A 190 14.52 25.07 -28.96
N LEU A 191 15.21 25.29 -27.84
CA LEU A 191 15.45 26.60 -27.25
C LEU A 191 16.97 26.83 -27.18
N GLY A 192 17.50 27.51 -28.19
CA GLY A 192 18.94 27.64 -28.38
C GLY A 192 19.60 26.28 -28.67
N THR A 193 20.53 25.85 -27.83
CA THR A 193 21.21 24.55 -27.93
C THR A 193 20.51 23.41 -27.18
N LYS A 194 19.47 23.73 -26.40
CA LYS A 194 18.75 22.75 -25.57
C LYS A 194 17.46 22.32 -26.25
N GLU A 195 17.01 21.11 -25.94
CA GLU A 195 15.68 20.63 -26.27
C GLU A 195 14.81 20.68 -25.02
N CYS A 196 13.62 21.24 -25.15
CA CYS A 196 12.71 21.49 -24.04
C CYS A 196 11.30 21.04 -24.38
N TRP A 197 10.54 20.68 -23.36
CA TRP A 197 9.12 20.36 -23.44
C TRP A 197 8.25 21.61 -23.32
N PHE A 198 7.24 21.72 -24.18
CA PHE A 198 6.27 22.81 -24.18
C PHE A 198 4.84 22.29 -24.21
N LYS A 199 3.92 22.99 -23.53
CA LYS A 199 2.47 22.80 -23.66
C LYS A 199 1.87 24.02 -24.34
N GLY A 200 1.55 23.90 -25.63
CA GLY A 200 1.30 25.07 -26.46
C GLY A 200 2.58 25.91 -26.56
N ASP A 201 2.55 27.13 -26.04
CA ASP A 201 3.69 28.06 -26.01
C ASP A 201 4.34 28.19 -24.63
N GLU A 202 3.81 27.50 -23.61
CA GLU A 202 4.36 27.51 -22.26
C GLU A 202 5.52 26.51 -22.14
N PHE A 203 6.67 26.97 -21.66
CA PHE A 203 7.81 26.10 -21.31
C PHE A 203 7.45 25.29 -20.06
N VAL A 204 7.68 23.98 -20.12
CA VAL A 204 7.44 23.07 -19.00
C VAL A 204 8.75 22.71 -18.31
N GLU A 205 9.67 22.05 -19.02
CA GLU A 205 11.00 21.66 -18.51
C GLU A 205 11.97 21.28 -19.64
N GLU A 206 13.25 21.10 -19.32
CA GLU A 206 14.27 20.62 -20.27
C GLU A 206 14.16 19.09 -20.47
N VAL A 207 14.45 18.61 -21.68
CA VAL A 207 14.53 17.17 -21.97
C VAL A 207 15.76 16.57 -21.28
N LEU A 208 15.60 15.42 -20.61
CA LEU A 208 16.67 14.68 -19.91
C LEU A 208 17.69 14.04 -20.84
#